data_AF-A0A5B8I6X6-F1
#
_entry.id   AF-A0A5B8I6X6-F1
#
_cell.length_a   1.000
_cell.length_b   1.000
_cell.length_c   1.000
_cell.angle_alpha   90.00
_cell.angle_beta   90.00
_cell.angle_gamma   90.00
#
_symmetry.space_group_name_H-M   'P 1'
#
loop_
_entity.id
_entity.type
_entity.pdbx_description
1 polymer ?
#
loop_
_entity_poly.entity_id
_entity_poly.type
_entity_poly.pdbx_seq_one_letter_code
_entity_poly.pdbx_strand_id
1 'polypeptide(L)'
;MFSDQIAILRDNGKGMHAYRKFAQTAYNAAKQNPDHAAAYMLIASAADGFLQSNERMPISVVELDEVFNVFNGFAKVLTDAFSRDDATKQIRALNSIAGSVAERGWMVA
;
A
#
# COMPACT_ATOMS: atom_id res chain seq x y z
N MET A 1 10.00 7.79 3.79
CA MET A 1 10.14 6.79 2.70
C MET A 1 8.78 6.27 2.25
N PHE A 2 8.19 5.26 2.91
CA PHE A 2 6.84 4.76 2.53
C PHE A 2 5.71 5.58 3.14
N SER A 3 5.92 6.09 4.37
CA SER A 3 4.96 6.98 5.05
C SER A 3 4.68 8.27 4.28
N ASP A 4 5.63 8.75 3.47
CA ASP A 4 5.44 9.96 2.65
C ASP A 4 4.43 9.71 1.52
N GLN A 5 4.29 8.46 1.06
CA GLN A 5 3.25 8.10 0.09
C GLN A 5 1.86 8.09 0.73
N ILE A 6 1.74 7.88 2.05
CA ILE A 6 0.45 7.99 2.75
C ILE A 6 -0.05 9.43 2.80
N ALA A 7 0.84 10.43 2.72
CA ALA A 7 0.43 11.82 2.56
C ALA A 7 -0.43 12.01 1.30
N ILE A 8 -0.15 11.28 0.21
CA ILE A 8 -0.98 11.31 -1.01
C ILE A 8 -2.41 10.88 -0.69
N LEU A 9 -2.61 9.83 0.12
CA LEU A 9 -3.94 9.38 0.50
C LEU A 9 -4.65 10.40 1.38
N ARG A 10 -3.95 10.93 2.39
CA ARG A 10 -4.51 11.93 3.32
C ARG A 10 -4.90 13.21 2.60
N ASP A 11 -4.01 13.74 1.77
CA ASP A 11 -4.14 15.06 1.16
C ASP A 11 -5.13 15.07 -0.03
N ASN A 12 -5.51 13.89 -0.54
CA ASN A 12 -6.51 13.73 -1.60
C ASN A 12 -7.84 13.14 -1.07
N GLY A 13 -8.11 13.29 0.23
CA GLY A 13 -9.40 12.95 0.84
C GLY A 13 -9.71 11.44 0.92
N LYS A 14 -8.70 10.58 0.79
CA LYS A 14 -8.80 9.11 0.91
C LYS A 14 -9.77 8.45 -0.08
N GLY A 15 -10.24 9.16 -1.10
CA GLY A 15 -11.14 8.62 -2.11
C GLY A 15 -10.43 7.71 -3.11
N MET A 16 -11.21 7.03 -3.97
CA MET A 16 -10.68 6.14 -5.02
C MET A 16 -9.63 6.82 -5.91
N HIS A 17 -9.79 8.10 -6.24
CA HIS A 17 -8.79 8.85 -6.99
C HIS A 17 -7.44 8.99 -6.26
N ALA A 18 -7.47 9.11 -4.93
CA ALA A 18 -6.27 9.16 -4.11
C ALA A 18 -5.52 7.82 -4.15
N TYR A 19 -6.24 6.71 -4.03
CA TYR A 19 -5.66 5.36 -4.14
C TYR A 19 -5.07 5.08 -5.52
N ARG A 20 -5.72 5.54 -6.59
CA ARG A 20 -5.17 5.43 -7.95
C ARG A 20 -3.85 6.20 -8.11
N LYS A 21 -3.80 7.42 -7.59
CA LYS A 21 -2.58 8.24 -7.61
C LYS A 21 -1.47 7.63 -6.72
N PHE A 22 -1.85 7.08 -5.58
CA PHE A 22 -0.95 6.35 -4.68
C PHE A 22 -0.32 5.14 -5.40
N ALA A 23 -1.14 4.28 -6.03
CA ALA A 23 -0.65 3.12 -6.77
C ALA A 23 0.33 3.52 -7.89
N GLN A 24 -0.02 4.52 -8.69
CA GLN A 24 0.86 5.03 -9.75
C GLN A 24 2.19 5.57 -9.21
N THR A 25 2.14 6.30 -8.09
CA THR A 25 3.35 6.85 -7.46
C THR A 25 4.23 5.74 -6.88
N ALA A 26 3.61 4.73 -6.25
CA ALA A 26 4.30 3.57 -5.72
C ALA A 26 4.96 2.74 -6.83
N TYR A 27 4.27 2.49 -7.96
CA TYR A 27 4.88 1.82 -9.12
C TYR A 27 6.06 2.58 -9.69
N ASN A 28 5.97 3.92 -9.78
CA ASN A 28 7.10 4.73 -10.22
C ASN A 28 8.27 4.67 -9.23
N ALA A 29 7.99 4.70 -7.93
CA ALA A 29 9.02 4.55 -6.90
C ALA A 29 9.69 3.17 -6.97
N ALA A 30 8.95 2.09 -7.28
CA ALA A 30 9.51 0.77 -7.47
C ALA A 30 10.54 0.73 -8.61
N LYS A 31 10.28 1.43 -9.71
CA LYS A 31 11.21 1.54 -10.85
C LYS A 31 12.48 2.33 -10.50
N GLN A 32 12.34 3.35 -9.65
CA GLN A 32 13.43 4.27 -9.32
C GLN A 32 14.31 3.79 -8.15
N ASN A 33 13.81 2.88 -7.32
CA ASN A 33 14.49 2.42 -6.11
C ASN A 33 14.60 0.88 -6.09
N PRO A 34 15.59 0.29 -6.79
CA PRO A 34 15.73 -1.16 -6.92
C PRO A 34 15.75 -1.91 -5.60
N ASP A 35 16.45 -1.39 -4.59
CA ASP A 35 16.60 -2.01 -3.26
C ASP A 35 15.27 -2.10 -2.49
N HIS A 36 14.29 -1.28 -2.87
CA HIS A 36 12.98 -1.19 -2.24
C HIS A 36 11.85 -1.57 -3.19
N ALA A 37 12.18 -2.06 -4.38
CA ALA A 37 11.21 -2.26 -5.47
C ALA A 37 10.08 -3.22 -5.07
N ALA A 38 10.41 -4.31 -4.38
CA ALA A 38 9.43 -5.29 -3.92
C ALA A 38 8.41 -4.67 -2.95
N ALA A 39 8.86 -3.84 -2.01
CA ALA A 39 7.99 -3.18 -1.04
C ALA A 39 7.03 -2.19 -1.73
N TYR A 40 7.55 -1.36 -2.65
CA TYR A 40 6.74 -0.44 -3.43
C TYR A 40 5.76 -1.15 -4.35
N MET A 41 6.18 -2.23 -5.01
CA MET A 41 5.32 -3.01 -5.88
C MET A 41 4.17 -3.66 -5.10
N LEU A 42 4.45 -4.20 -3.91
CA LEU A 42 3.44 -4.84 -3.07
C LEU A 42 2.34 -3.87 -2.62
N ILE A 43 2.70 -2.67 -2.17
CA ILE A 43 1.71 -1.68 -1.75
C ILE A 43 0.96 -1.08 -2.95
N ALA A 44 1.61 -0.96 -4.11
CA ALA A 44 0.98 -0.53 -5.34
C ALA A 44 -0.09 -1.53 -5.80
N SER A 45 0.27 -2.82 -5.86
CA SER A 45 -0.66 -3.88 -6.27
C SER A 45 -1.81 -4.04 -5.28
N ALA A 46 -1.55 -3.87 -3.98
CA ALA A 46 -2.62 -3.87 -2.98
C ALA A 46 -3.62 -2.71 -3.22
N ALA A 47 -3.14 -1.52 -3.57
CA ALA A 47 -3.99 -0.38 -3.87
C ALA A 47 -4.81 -0.61 -5.15
N ASP A 48 -4.22 -1.18 -6.20
CA ASP A 48 -4.94 -1.55 -7.41
C ASP A 48 -5.99 -2.64 -7.16
N GLY A 49 -5.67 -3.67 -6.37
CA GLY A 49 -6.63 -4.70 -6.00
C GLY A 49 -7.80 -4.14 -5.19
N PHE A 50 -7.53 -3.22 -4.26
CA PHE A 50 -8.57 -2.48 -3.56
C PHE A 50 -9.45 -1.68 -4.54
N LEU A 51 -8.85 -0.96 -5.49
CA LEU A 51 -9.58 -0.20 -6.50
C LEU A 51 -10.49 -1.11 -7.34
N GLN A 52 -9.94 -2.18 -7.90
CA GLN A 52 -10.68 -3.12 -8.75
C GLN A 52 -11.87 -3.75 -8.03
N SER A 53 -11.68 -4.17 -6.77
CA SER A 53 -12.75 -4.75 -5.95
C SER A 53 -13.89 -3.78 -5.65
N ASN A 54 -13.64 -2.47 -5.76
CA ASN A 54 -14.60 -1.43 -5.37
C ASN A 54 -14.96 -0.43 -6.48
N GLU A 55 -14.46 -0.59 -7.71
CA GLU A 55 -14.82 0.29 -8.84
C GLU A 55 -16.31 0.23 -9.22
N ARG A 56 -17.02 -0.83 -8.80
CA ARG A 56 -18.43 -1.06 -9.13
C ARG A 56 -19.38 -0.92 -7.93
N MET A 57 -18.86 -0.65 -6.74
CA MET A 57 -19.66 -0.57 -5.51
C MET A 57 -19.41 0.76 -4.79
N PRO A 58 -20.45 1.47 -4.34
CA PRO A 58 -20.28 2.63 -3.48
C PRO A 58 -19.61 2.19 -2.17
N ILE A 59 -18.48 2.81 -1.83
CA ILE A 59 -17.82 2.61 -0.53
C ILE A 59 -18.28 3.71 0.42
N SER A 60 -18.59 3.35 1.66
CA SER A 60 -18.89 4.30 2.72
C SER A 60 -17.64 5.03 3.21
N VAL A 61 -17.81 6.22 3.79
CA VAL A 61 -16.69 6.97 4.37
C VAL A 61 -15.98 6.17 5.49
N VAL A 62 -16.74 5.37 6.25
CA VAL A 62 -16.20 4.53 7.32
C VAL A 62 -15.27 3.45 6.76
N GLU A 63 -15.70 2.76 5.70
CA GLU A 63 -14.86 1.76 5.03
C GLU A 63 -13.61 2.39 4.41
N LEU A 64 -13.71 3.60 3.83
CA LEU A 64 -12.52 4.32 3.33
C LEU A 64 -11.53 4.65 4.45
N ASP A 65 -12.01 5.02 5.64
CA ASP A 65 -11.15 5.27 6.80
C ASP A 65 -10.46 3.99 7.30
N GLU A 66 -11.17 2.86 7.30
CA GLU A 66 -10.58 1.56 7.63
C GLU A 66 -9.49 1.16 6.64
N VAL A 67 -9.76 1.28 5.33
CA VAL A 67 -8.77 1.00 4.29
C VAL A 67 -7.58 1.95 4.42
N PHE A 68 -7.80 3.23 4.71
CA PHE A 68 -6.70 4.17 4.97
C PHE A 68 -5.83 3.73 6.14
N ASN A 69 -6.44 3.28 7.24
CA ASN A 69 -5.70 2.79 8.40
C ASN A 69 -4.87 1.54 8.08
N VAL A 70 -5.37 0.65 7.22
CA VAL A 70 -4.63 -0.52 6.72
C VAL A 70 -3.38 -0.09 5.95
N PHE A 71 -3.52 0.78 4.95
CA PHE A 71 -2.38 1.26 4.15
C PHE A 71 -1.39 2.05 4.99
N ASN A 72 -1.86 2.87 5.93
CA ASN A 72 -1.00 3.55 6.89
C ASN A 72 -0.23 2.55 7.77
N GLY A 73 -0.87 1.46 8.18
CA GLY A 73 -0.23 0.34 8.87
C GLY A 73 0.89 -0.30 8.04
N PHE A 74 0.61 -0.62 6.77
CA PHE A 74 1.61 -1.17 5.85
C PHE A 74 2.82 -0.24 5.69
N ALA A 75 2.58 1.05 5.48
CA ALA A 75 3.66 2.03 5.33
C ALA A 75 4.54 2.15 6.59
N LYS A 76 3.94 2.08 7.78
CA LYS A 76 4.68 2.06 9.05
C LYS A 76 5.54 0.80 9.20
N VAL A 77 4.96 -0.37 8.93
CA VAL A 77 5.66 -1.66 9.00
C VAL A 77 6.85 -1.69 8.04
N LEU A 78 6.66 -1.25 6.80
CA LEU A 78 7.75 -1.16 5.83
C LEU A 78 8.80 -0.11 6.23
N THR A 79 8.38 1.06 6.71
CA THR A 79 9.33 2.10 7.13
C THR A 79 10.20 1.63 8.29
N ASP A 80 9.62 0.95 9.29
CA ASP A 80 10.40 0.37 10.39
C ASP A 80 11.34 -0.74 9.92
N ALA A 81 10.83 -1.69 9.12
CA ALA A 81 11.60 -2.84 8.65
C ALA A 81 12.79 -2.44 7.75
N PHE A 82 12.62 -1.41 6.93
CA PHE A 82 13.66 -0.91 6.03
C PHE A 82 14.48 0.25 6.63
N SER A 83 14.18 0.70 7.85
CA SER A 83 15.03 1.68 8.56
C SER A 83 16.34 1.08 9.06
N ARG A 84 16.42 -0.26 9.10
CA ARG A 84 17.58 -1.04 9.52
C ARG A 84 17.96 -1.99 8.38
N ASP A 85 19.26 -2.20 8.18
CA ASP A 85 19.76 -3.16 7.20
C ASP A 85 19.66 -4.60 7.74
N ASP A 86 18.41 -5.06 7.93
CA ASP A 86 18.05 -6.36 8.47
C ASP A 86 17.10 -7.07 7.50
N ALA A 87 17.68 -7.88 6.61
CA ALA A 87 16.95 -8.63 5.60
C ALA A 87 15.85 -9.54 6.20
N THR A 88 16.05 -10.06 7.41
CA THR A 88 15.04 -10.92 8.06
C THR A 88 13.81 -10.12 8.44
N LYS A 89 13.98 -8.90 8.95
CA LYS A 89 12.86 -8.00 9.25
C LYS A 89 12.15 -7.52 7.99
N GLN A 90 12.91 -7.19 6.94
CA GLN A 90 12.36 -6.78 5.65
C GLN A 90 11.47 -7.88 5.05
N ILE A 91 11.97 -9.12 4.97
CA ILE A 91 11.20 -10.25 4.44
C ILE A 91 9.96 -10.54 5.32
N ARG A 92 10.10 -10.49 6.65
CA ARG A 92 8.95 -10.69 7.55
C ARG A 92 7.87 -9.63 7.35
N ALA A 93 8.26 -8.37 7.18
CA ALA A 93 7.35 -7.27 6.88
C ALA A 93 6.62 -7.48 5.56
N LEU A 94 7.35 -7.83 4.49
CA LEU A 94 6.77 -8.14 3.19
C LEU A 94 5.77 -9.29 3.27
N ASN A 95 6.12 -10.39 3.94
CA ASN A 95 5.24 -11.55 4.09
C ASN A 95 3.99 -11.22 4.92
N SER A 96 4.13 -10.44 5.98
CA SER A 96 2.99 -10.02 6.81
C SER A 96 2.00 -9.16 6.02
N ILE A 97 2.51 -8.23 5.20
CA ILE A 97 1.65 -7.38 4.36
C ILE A 97 1.01 -8.22 3.25
N ALA A 98 1.78 -9.08 2.57
CA ALA A 98 1.26 -9.96 1.53
C ALA A 98 0.15 -10.88 2.07
N GLY A 99 0.31 -11.45 3.28
CA GLY A 99 -0.73 -12.22 3.95
C GLY A 99 -2.01 -11.41 4.18
N SER A 100 -1.87 -10.18 4.70
CA SER A 100 -3.03 -9.31 4.90
C SER A 100 -3.72 -8.91 3.59
N VAL A 101 -2.96 -8.68 2.52
CA VAL A 101 -3.50 -8.39 1.19
C VAL A 101 -4.27 -9.59 0.63
N ALA A 102 -3.75 -10.80 0.81
CA ALA A 102 -4.39 -12.03 0.39
C ALA A 102 -5.71 -12.30 1.14
N GLU A 103 -5.72 -12.14 2.46
CA GLU A 103 -6.94 -12.26 3.30
C GLU A 103 -8.05 -11.30 2.87
N ARG A 104 -7.67 -10.11 2.39
CA ARG A 104 -8.61 -9.07 1.95
C ARG A 104 -9.10 -9.24 0.52
N GLY A 105 -8.51 -10.17 -0.24
CA GLY A 105 -8.82 -10.34 -1.66
C GLY A 105 -8.38 -9.15 -2.52
N TRP A 106 -7.35 -8.39 -2.10
CA TRP A 106 -6.79 -7.27 -2.88
C TRP A 106 -5.62 -7.72 -3.76
N MET A 107 -5.58 -8.99 -4.13
CA MET A 107 -4.62 -9.52 -5.08
C MET A 107 -5.08 -9.18 -6.49
N VAL A 108 -4.22 -8.55 -7.28
CA VAL A 108 -4.45 -8.37 -8.71
C VAL A 108 -4.08 -9.68 -9.40
N ALA A 109 -5.01 -10.26 -10.16
CA ALA A 109 -4.82 -11.49 -10.93
C ALA A 109 -3.91 -11.30 -12.14
#